data_AF-A0A8T6LYU4-F1
#
_entry.id   AF-A0A8T6LYU4-F1
#
_cell.length_a   1.000
_cell.length_b   1.000
_cell.length_c   1.000
_cell.angle_alpha   90.00
_cell.angle_beta   90.00
_cell.angle_gamma   90.00
#
_symmetry.space_group_name_H-M   'P 1'
#
loop_
_entity.id
_entity.type
_entity.pdbx_description
1 polymer ?
#
loop_
_entity_poly.entity_id
_entity_poly.type
_entity_poly.pdbx_seq_one_letter_code
_entity_poly.pdbx_strand_id
1 'polypeptide(L)'
;MWGTLGVIFVILLLSFGVWHSITNSLQFLIEKDMFDGETKTFVFKKNGKEKALKIKKANDALNALTSSRTSSGSISFDPKREDGLHLVYSLWLSGGVHHMTIIEMDGEKVIQEDEYNLEEKGLSPAVHRMMGLIERMSSTPSVWDEVSSD
;
A
#
# COMPACT_ATOMS: atom_id res chain seq x y z
N MET A 1 -7.28 19.34 33.15
CA MET A 1 -7.39 18.10 32.32
C MET A 1 -8.56 18.21 31.33
N TRP A 2 -8.64 19.28 30.53
CA TRP A 2 -9.68 19.47 29.49
C TRP A 2 -9.10 19.71 28.08
N GLY A 3 -7.78 19.94 27.95
CA GLY A 3 -7.13 20.20 26.66
C GLY A 3 -6.85 18.94 25.82
N THR A 4 -6.72 17.76 26.43
CA THR A 4 -6.46 16.50 25.71
C THR A 4 -7.70 15.93 25.03
N LEU A 5 -8.89 16.12 25.62
CA LEU A 5 -10.16 15.68 25.03
C LEU A 5 -10.55 16.51 23.79
N GLY A 6 -10.26 17.81 23.79
CA GLY A 6 -10.52 18.68 22.63
C GLY A 6 -9.69 18.32 21.40
N VAL A 7 -8.42 17.95 21.59
CA VAL A 7 -7.53 17.56 20.49
C VAL A 7 -7.96 16.21 19.87
N ILE A 8 -8.38 15.24 20.69
CA ILE A 8 -8.91 13.96 20.20
C ILE A 8 -10.21 14.16 19.41
N PHE A 9 -11.09 15.08 19.86
CA PHE A 9 -12.34 15.37 19.17
C PHE A 9 -12.12 16.08 17.83
N VAL A 10 -11.15 17.00 17.74
CA VAL A 10 -10.76 17.64 16.48
C VAL A 10 -10.11 16.63 15.51
N ILE A 11 -9.29 15.69 16.02
CA ILE A 11 -8.71 14.59 15.22
C ILE A 11 -9.79 13.65 14.68
N LEU A 12 -10.82 13.33 15.47
CA LEU A 12 -11.97 12.52 15.05
C LEU A 12 -12.86 13.26 14.03
N LEU A 13 -13.05 14.57 14.19
CA LEU A 13 -13.82 15.39 13.26
C LEU A 13 -13.11 15.63 11.93
N LEU A 14 -11.78 15.76 11.92
CA LEU A 14 -10.98 15.82 10.69
C LEU A 14 -10.96 14.46 9.97
N SER A 15 -11.00 13.34 10.69
CA SER A 15 -11.17 12.02 10.08
C SER A 15 -12.61 11.73 9.63
N PHE A 16 -13.64 12.36 10.20
CA PHE A 16 -15.03 12.22 9.76
C PHE A 16 -15.42 13.16 8.60
N GLY A 17 -14.96 14.42 8.62
CA GLY A 17 -15.33 15.43 7.61
C GLY A 17 -14.70 15.17 6.24
N VAL A 18 -13.53 14.54 6.22
CA VAL A 18 -12.85 14.10 4.98
C VAL A 18 -13.42 12.77 4.46
N TRP A 19 -14.04 11.95 5.33
CA TRP A 19 -14.55 10.62 4.97
C TRP A 19 -15.80 10.68 4.08
N HIS A 20 -16.80 11.53 4.38
CA HIS A 20 -18.12 11.39 3.75
C HIS A 20 -18.20 11.71 2.24
N SER A 21 -17.25 12.46 1.68
CA SER A 21 -17.20 12.77 0.23
C SER A 21 -16.15 11.99 -0.55
N ILE A 22 -15.16 11.40 0.13
CA ILE A 22 -14.09 10.58 -0.48
C ILE A 22 -14.48 9.08 -0.46
N THR A 23 -15.49 8.69 0.32
CA THR A 23 -15.89 7.29 0.52
C THR A 23 -16.32 6.57 -0.75
N ASN A 24 -17.10 7.15 -1.65
CA ASN A 24 -17.70 6.35 -2.73
C ASN A 24 -16.69 5.90 -3.79
N SER A 25 -15.80 6.78 -4.24
CA SER A 25 -14.78 6.44 -5.24
C SER A 25 -13.66 5.59 -4.64
N LEU A 26 -13.26 5.89 -3.40
CA LEU A 26 -12.27 5.06 -2.72
C LEU A 26 -12.84 3.68 -2.34
N GLN A 27 -14.10 3.59 -1.89
CA GLN A 27 -14.76 2.29 -1.63
C GLN A 27 -14.77 1.41 -2.86
N PHE A 28 -15.13 1.97 -4.01
CA PHE A 28 -15.11 1.22 -5.26
C PHE A 28 -13.70 0.67 -5.58
N LEU A 29 -12.66 1.48 -5.36
CA LEU A 29 -11.27 1.07 -5.62
C LEU A 29 -10.79 0.01 -4.63
N ILE A 30 -11.09 0.14 -3.35
CA ILE A 30 -10.64 -0.83 -2.33
C ILE A 30 -11.39 -2.16 -2.43
N GLU A 31 -12.65 -2.15 -2.87
CA GLU A 31 -13.45 -3.35 -3.07
C GLU A 31 -13.22 -4.03 -4.42
N LYS A 32 -12.58 -3.33 -5.37
CA LYS A 32 -12.23 -3.85 -6.69
C LYS A 32 -11.36 -5.10 -6.56
N ASP A 33 -11.79 -6.14 -7.24
CA ASP A 33 -11.00 -7.34 -7.47
C ASP A 33 -9.81 -7.00 -8.40
N MET A 34 -8.62 -7.42 -7.99
CA MET A 34 -7.37 -7.09 -8.69
C MET A 34 -6.95 -8.14 -9.72
N PHE A 35 -7.50 -9.36 -9.63
CA PHE A 35 -6.99 -10.53 -10.37
C PHE A 35 -8.12 -11.39 -10.92
N ASP A 36 -9.19 -10.75 -11.41
CA ASP A 36 -10.35 -11.41 -12.05
C ASP A 36 -10.95 -12.58 -11.23
N GLY A 37 -10.97 -12.45 -9.90
CA GLY A 37 -11.52 -13.42 -8.97
C GLY A 37 -10.48 -14.29 -8.26
N GLU A 38 -9.24 -14.29 -8.74
CA GLU A 38 -8.13 -15.05 -8.15
C GLU A 38 -7.55 -14.37 -6.90
N THR A 39 -6.88 -15.15 -6.06
CA THR A 39 -6.12 -14.65 -4.92
C THR A 39 -4.65 -14.96 -5.14
N LYS A 40 -3.84 -13.92 -5.31
CA LYS A 40 -2.40 -14.06 -5.49
C LYS A 40 -1.67 -13.90 -4.17
N THR A 41 -0.57 -14.63 -4.01
CA THR A 41 0.27 -14.56 -2.79
C THR A 41 1.51 -13.74 -3.08
N PHE A 42 1.74 -12.74 -2.24
CA PHE A 42 2.89 -11.84 -2.26
C PHE A 42 3.73 -12.05 -1.02
N VAL A 43 4.99 -11.64 -1.06
CA VAL A 43 5.83 -11.52 0.12
C VAL A 43 5.75 -10.09 0.63
N PHE A 44 5.33 -9.95 1.88
CA PHE A 44 5.29 -8.68 2.57
C PHE A 44 6.37 -8.63 3.65
N LYS A 45 7.26 -7.63 3.57
CA LYS A 45 8.28 -7.36 4.58
C LYS A 45 7.95 -6.09 5.33
N LYS A 46 7.93 -6.17 6.66
CA LYS A 46 7.77 -5.01 7.55
C LYS A 46 8.58 -5.25 8.82
N ASN A 47 9.36 -4.24 9.23
CA ASN A 47 10.22 -4.31 10.42
C ASN A 47 11.12 -5.56 10.46
N GLY A 48 11.72 -5.91 9.32
CA GLY A 48 12.60 -7.08 9.18
C GLY A 48 11.88 -8.44 9.21
N LYS A 49 10.56 -8.49 9.40
CA LYS A 49 9.77 -9.71 9.36
C LYS A 49 9.09 -9.87 8.01
N GLU A 50 9.19 -11.06 7.44
CA GLU A 50 8.53 -11.43 6.20
C GLU A 50 7.33 -12.31 6.49
N LYS A 51 6.24 -12.10 5.73
CA LYS A 51 5.05 -12.93 5.77
C LYS A 51 4.45 -13.04 4.38
N ALA A 52 3.76 -14.15 4.12
CA ALA A 52 2.88 -14.26 2.98
C ALA A 52 1.69 -13.30 3.14
N LEU A 53 1.42 -12.51 2.10
CA LEU A 53 0.29 -11.61 1.98
C LEU A 53 -0.59 -12.09 0.82
N LYS A 54 -1.78 -12.57 1.14
CA LYS A 54 -2.77 -12.96 0.12
C LYS A 54 -3.55 -11.72 -0.30
N ILE A 55 -3.52 -11.41 -1.59
CA ILE A 55 -4.19 -10.24 -2.16
C ILE A 55 -5.21 -10.74 -3.17
N LYS A 56 -6.47 -10.38 -2.94
CA LYS A 56 -7.56 -10.50 -3.91
C LYS A 56 -8.11 -9.14 -4.29
N LYS A 57 -8.21 -8.25 -3.31
CA LYS A 57 -8.72 -6.88 -3.46
C LYS A 57 -7.65 -5.87 -3.06
N ALA A 58 -7.78 -4.65 -3.55
CA ALA A 58 -6.88 -3.56 -3.16
C ALA A 58 -6.89 -3.27 -1.66
N ASN A 59 -8.02 -3.50 -0.98
CA ASN A 59 -8.12 -3.40 0.48
C ASN A 59 -7.14 -4.33 1.21
N ASP A 60 -6.83 -5.51 0.67
CA ASP A 60 -5.92 -6.48 1.32
C ASP A 60 -4.49 -5.92 1.37
N ALA A 61 -4.06 -5.28 0.27
CA ALA A 61 -2.79 -4.58 0.19
C ALA A 61 -2.76 -3.36 1.11
N LEU A 62 -3.79 -2.50 1.04
CA LEU A 62 -3.86 -1.28 1.83
C LEU A 62 -3.82 -1.57 3.33
N ASN A 63 -4.63 -2.52 3.81
CA ASN A 63 -4.65 -2.90 5.22
C ASN A 63 -3.29 -3.39 5.71
N ALA A 64 -2.52 -4.09 4.87
CA ALA A 64 -1.17 -4.52 5.24
C ALA A 64 -0.23 -3.32 5.46
N LEU A 65 -0.30 -2.32 4.56
CA LEU A 65 0.55 -1.13 4.55
C LEU A 65 0.22 -0.15 5.68
N THR A 66 -1.07 0.17 5.84
CA THR A 66 -1.60 1.19 6.75
C THR A 66 -1.89 0.68 8.16
N SER A 67 -1.54 -0.58 8.46
CA SER A 67 -1.65 -1.17 9.80
C SER A 67 -0.89 -0.42 10.92
N SER A 68 -0.09 0.61 10.59
CA SER A 68 0.54 1.53 11.54
C SER A 68 0.57 2.95 10.95
N ARG A 69 0.50 3.98 11.82
CA ARG A 69 0.55 5.41 11.42
C ARG A 69 1.88 5.80 10.77
N THR A 70 2.94 5.11 11.18
CA THR A 70 4.25 5.17 10.55
C THR A 70 4.69 3.75 10.29
N SER A 71 5.04 3.48 9.04
CA SER A 71 5.45 2.15 8.61
C SER A 71 6.30 2.27 7.36
N SER A 72 7.31 1.43 7.27
CA SER A 72 8.00 1.15 6.02
C SER A 72 8.04 -0.35 5.80
N GLY A 73 8.18 -0.72 4.53
CA GLY A 73 8.24 -2.12 4.17
C GLY A 73 8.28 -2.29 2.67
N SER A 74 8.10 -3.55 2.26
CA SER A 74 8.03 -3.90 0.86
C SER A 74 6.97 -4.95 0.58
N ILE A 75 6.41 -4.92 -0.61
CA ILE A 75 5.60 -5.97 -1.21
C ILE A 75 6.34 -6.44 -2.46
N SER A 76 6.60 -7.73 -2.57
CA SER A 76 7.13 -8.35 -3.78
C SER A 76 6.25 -9.53 -4.19
N PHE A 77 6.12 -9.77 -5.48
CA PHE A 77 5.51 -11.01 -5.94
C PHE A 77 6.52 -12.15 -5.80
N ASP A 78 7.77 -11.92 -6.18
CA ASP A 78 8.86 -12.90 -6.04
C ASP A 78 9.45 -12.94 -4.61
N PRO A 79 9.66 -14.12 -4.00
CA PRO A 79 10.32 -14.25 -2.70
C PRO A 79 11.82 -13.96 -2.71
N LYS A 80 12.53 -14.16 -3.82
CA LYS A 80 14.00 -14.00 -3.89
C LYS A 80 14.44 -12.56 -4.06
N ARG A 81 13.65 -11.70 -4.74
CA ARG A 81 13.86 -10.24 -4.92
C ARG A 81 15.20 -9.80 -5.53
N GLU A 82 16.10 -10.73 -5.85
CA GLU A 82 17.41 -10.45 -6.46
C GLU A 82 17.23 -9.83 -7.84
N ASP A 83 16.27 -10.35 -8.61
CA ASP A 83 15.79 -9.79 -9.87
C ASP A 83 14.26 -9.74 -9.81
N GLY A 84 13.65 -8.62 -10.20
CA GLY A 84 12.20 -8.51 -10.32
C GLY A 84 11.56 -7.33 -9.59
N LEU A 85 10.38 -6.98 -10.11
CA LEU A 85 9.60 -5.84 -9.66
C LEU A 85 9.13 -6.02 -8.21
N HIS A 86 9.43 -5.02 -7.39
CA HIS A 86 8.87 -4.92 -6.05
C HIS A 86 8.55 -3.48 -5.65
N LEU A 87 7.58 -3.37 -4.75
CA LEU A 87 7.14 -2.12 -4.17
C LEU A 87 7.85 -1.92 -2.84
N VAL A 88 8.52 -0.79 -2.65
CA VAL A 88 8.93 -0.29 -1.34
C VAL A 88 8.05 0.89 -0.97
N TYR A 89 7.65 0.97 0.30
CA TYR A 89 6.82 2.06 0.77
C TYR A 89 7.32 2.60 2.11
N SER A 90 7.01 3.86 2.35
CA SER A 90 7.15 4.52 3.65
C SER A 90 5.94 5.41 3.90
N LEU A 91 5.49 5.44 5.15
CA LEU A 91 4.45 6.31 5.69
C LEU A 91 5.06 7.06 6.87
N TRP A 92 5.06 8.39 6.82
CA TRP A 92 5.60 9.24 7.89
C TRP A 92 4.75 10.49 8.09
N LEU A 93 4.98 11.14 9.24
CA LEU A 93 4.33 12.38 9.61
C LEU A 93 5.37 13.51 9.58
N SER A 94 5.07 14.59 8.87
CA SER A 94 5.91 15.79 8.84
C SER A 94 5.04 17.01 9.08
N GLY A 95 5.34 17.81 10.09
CA GLY A 95 4.59 19.04 10.37
C GLY A 95 3.09 18.83 10.66
N GLY A 96 2.69 17.65 11.10
CA GLY A 96 1.28 17.28 11.31
C GLY A 96 0.57 16.72 10.08
N VAL A 97 1.23 16.70 8.92
CA VAL A 97 0.74 16.18 7.66
C VAL A 97 1.23 14.75 7.43
N HIS A 98 0.37 13.87 6.95
CA HIS A 98 0.73 12.50 6.59
C HIS A 98 1.26 12.41 5.16
N HIS A 99 2.41 11.78 5.00
CA HIS A 99 3.06 11.55 3.71
C HIS A 99 3.22 10.05 3.45
N MET A 100 3.21 9.69 2.17
CA MET A 100 3.50 8.35 1.69
C MET A 100 4.48 8.42 0.51
N THR A 101 5.56 7.65 0.56
CA THR A 101 6.42 7.37 -0.59
C THR A 101 6.07 5.99 -1.09
N ILE A 102 5.93 5.88 -2.41
CA ILE A 102 5.86 4.63 -3.14
C ILE A 102 7.09 4.60 -4.06
N ILE A 103 7.93 3.59 -3.89
CA ILE A 103 9.10 3.35 -4.71
C ILE A 103 8.88 2.05 -5.48
N GLU A 104 8.93 2.14 -6.80
CA GLU A 104 8.99 1.00 -7.69
C GLU A 104 10.47 0.62 -7.87
N MET A 105 10.78 -0.64 -7.55
CA MET A 105 12.11 -1.21 -7.64
C MET A 105 12.12 -2.37 -8.63
N ASP A 106 13.24 -2.59 -9.30
CA ASP A 106 13.56 -3.81 -10.05
C ASP A 106 14.91 -4.34 -9.55
N GLY A 107 14.88 -5.40 -8.74
CA GLY A 107 16.02 -5.73 -7.89
C GLY A 107 16.46 -4.53 -7.04
N GLU A 108 17.75 -4.20 -7.02
CA GLU A 108 18.25 -3.05 -6.26
C GLU A 108 18.05 -1.69 -6.98
N LYS A 109 17.53 -1.67 -8.20
CA LYS A 109 17.40 -0.46 -9.00
C LYS A 109 16.07 0.25 -8.73
N VAL A 110 16.14 1.54 -8.39
CA VAL A 110 14.95 2.41 -8.37
C VAL A 110 14.50 2.68 -9.81
N ILE A 111 13.27 2.30 -10.13
CA ILE A 111 12.61 2.60 -11.41
C ILE A 111 11.89 3.94 -11.31
N GLN A 112 11.11 4.13 -10.25
CA GLN A 112 10.35 5.35 -10.00
C GLN A 112 10.11 5.55 -8.50
N GLU A 113 10.10 6.80 -8.08
CA GLU A 113 9.78 7.21 -6.71
C GLU A 113 8.73 8.31 -6.75
N ASP A 114 7.62 8.11 -6.05
CA ASP A 114 6.50 9.04 -5.97
C ASP A 114 6.19 9.37 -4.51
N GLU A 115 6.15 10.66 -4.16
CA GLU A 115 5.72 11.14 -2.85
C GLU A 115 4.31 11.75 -2.91
N TYR A 116 3.48 11.36 -1.94
CA TYR A 116 2.10 11.80 -1.80
C TYR A 116 1.86 12.46 -0.45
N ASN A 117 1.41 13.71 -0.48
CA ASN A 117 0.77 14.37 0.66
C ASN A 117 -0.68 13.84 0.76
N LEU A 118 -0.96 13.04 1.78
CA LEU A 118 -2.24 12.36 1.93
C LEU A 118 -3.39 13.30 2.35
N GLU A 119 -3.07 14.49 2.88
CA GLU A 119 -4.06 15.49 3.30
C GLU A 119 -4.43 16.44 2.15
N GLU A 120 -3.45 16.85 1.35
CA GLU A 120 -3.66 17.80 0.25
C GLU A 120 -4.10 17.12 -1.05
N LYS A 121 -3.48 16.00 -1.42
CA LYS A 121 -3.78 15.26 -2.66
C LYS A 121 -4.78 14.12 -2.46
N GLY A 122 -5.10 13.80 -1.20
CA GLY A 122 -5.93 12.67 -0.83
C GLY A 122 -5.25 11.32 -1.03
N LEU A 123 -5.88 10.26 -0.52
CA LEU A 123 -5.34 8.90 -0.55
C LEU A 123 -5.47 8.21 -1.94
N SER A 124 -6.40 8.68 -2.78
CA SER A 124 -6.75 8.03 -4.06
C SER A 124 -5.58 7.88 -5.05
N PRO A 125 -4.73 8.91 -5.28
CA PRO A 125 -3.61 8.79 -6.22
C PRO A 125 -2.57 7.77 -5.77
N ALA A 126 -2.27 7.73 -4.46
CA ALA A 126 -1.35 6.76 -3.88
C ALA A 126 -1.90 5.33 -4.01
N VAL A 127 -3.20 5.14 -3.76
CA VAL A 127 -3.89 3.84 -3.92
C VAL A 127 -3.82 3.35 -5.37
N HIS A 128 -4.12 4.21 -6.35
CA HIS A 128 -4.05 3.83 -7.76
C HIS A 128 -2.64 3.43 -8.18
N ARG A 129 -1.63 4.20 -7.79
CA ARG A 129 -0.23 3.90 -8.10
C ARG A 129 0.15 2.53 -7.53
N MET A 130 -0.15 2.32 -6.25
CA MET A 130 0.10 1.06 -5.57
C MET A 130 -0.60 -0.12 -6.26
N MET A 131 -1.89 0.00 -6.59
CA MET A 131 -2.63 -1.06 -7.28
C MET A 131 -2.01 -1.40 -8.62
N GLY A 132 -1.70 -0.40 -9.44
CA GLY A 132 -1.06 -0.61 -10.74
C GLY A 132 0.30 -1.31 -10.63
N LEU A 133 1.07 -1.00 -9.58
CA LEU A 133 2.33 -1.71 -9.31
C LEU A 133 2.09 -3.16 -8.89
N ILE A 134 1.14 -3.42 -8.00
CA ILE A 134 0.80 -4.77 -7.55
C ILE A 134 0.30 -5.64 -8.70
N GLU A 135 -0.55 -5.10 -9.57
CA GLU A 135 -1.01 -5.79 -10.77
C GLU A 135 0.19 -6.14 -11.68
N ARG A 136 1.05 -5.16 -12.00
CA ARG A 136 2.24 -5.36 -12.84
C ARG A 136 3.22 -6.38 -12.27
N MET A 137 3.49 -6.35 -10.97
CA MET A 137 4.34 -7.35 -10.30
C MET A 137 3.81 -8.76 -10.51
N SER A 138 2.49 -8.93 -10.51
CA SER A 138 1.83 -10.23 -10.67
C SER A 138 1.71 -10.72 -12.12
N SER A 139 1.89 -9.82 -13.08
CA SER A 139 1.88 -10.12 -14.52
C SER A 139 3.28 -10.38 -15.08
N THR A 140 4.31 -10.11 -14.28
CA THR A 140 5.69 -10.43 -14.62
C THR A 140 5.94 -11.90 -14.27
N PRO A 141 6.57 -12.69 -15.16
CA PRO A 141 6.93 -14.08 -14.84
C PRO A 141 7.71 -14.13 -13.53
N SER A 142 7.30 -15.01 -12.62
CA SER A 142 7.89 -15.12 -11.28
C SER A 142 8.38 -16.53 -11.02
N VAL A 143 9.24 -16.70 -10.02
CA VAL A 143 9.67 -18.03 -9.55
C VAL A 143 8.48 -18.93 -9.17
N TRP A 144 7.31 -18.37 -8.83
CA TRP A 144 6.10 -19.16 -8.57
C TRP A 144 5.57 -19.90 -9.81
N ASP A 145 5.76 -19.32 -11.00
CA ASP A 145 5.34 -19.92 -12.27
C ASP A 145 6.26 -21.06 -12.68
N GLU A 146 7.55 -20.98 -12.32
CA GLU A 146 8.53 -22.05 -12.54
C GLU A 146 8.25 -23.27 -11.64
N VAL A 147 7.85 -23.05 -10.39
CA VAL A 147 7.56 -24.13 -9.42
C VAL A 147 6.23 -24.84 -9.69
N SER A 148 5.28 -24.19 -10.37
CA SER A 148 3.97 -24.78 -10.69
C SER A 148 3.96 -25.61 -11.99
N SER A 149 5.09 -25.66 -12.70
CA SER A 149 5.24 -26.37 -13.98
C SER A 149 5.86 -27.78 -13.86
N ASP A 150 6.15 -28.25 -12.64
CA ASP A 150 6.58 -29.61 -12.28
C ASP A 150 5.45 -30.42 -11.62
#